data_AF-A0A0T0MKM9-F1
#
_entry.id   AF-A0A0T0MKM9-F1
#
_cell.length_a   1.000
_cell.length_b   1.000
_cell.length_c   1.000
_cell.angle_alpha   90.00
_cell.angle_beta   90.00
_cell.angle_gamma   90.00
#
_symmetry.space_group_name_H-M   'P 1'
#
loop_
_entity.id
_entity.type
_entity.pdbx_description
1 polymer ?
#
loop_
_entity_poly.entity_id
_entity_poly.type
_entity_poly.pdbx_seq_one_letter_code
_entity_poly.pdbx_strand_id
1 'polypeptide(L)'
;MAADGQIYLPAPRTASGLGRARGAPASPPPTFLGLASWQAQPEARRRELLRQIEELKGSMPQEVVDMLRSDLVDVDRMLIGRGNQESHRHAQGLREWLTGARIEAVWQTLHGVERALVMYRSGKDLKGGLDGMVADAKRYLPKHDQSVGQAARWTRVPPKDLGEFRSGVRDLLERSHDASNEFHEAARRLRNGMLGITILTVASIVALLVVQWLVPSIWLVPPPTEFTGAPWMLLAFVMVAGSLGAFITAIPTTIRARSAGLPYRLPIQQGLLKLALGPLVSVVGVMFVAGGLVAATTAEGVPQLLALAVLFGSAQQALTAFADKSAGDLLASKDPT
;
A
#
# COMPACT_ATOMS: atom_id res chain seq x y z
N MET A 1 23.22 17.61 -63.41
CA MET A 1 22.05 17.76 -62.53
C MET A 1 21.04 16.72 -62.94
N ALA A 2 21.06 15.59 -62.24
CA ALA A 2 20.28 14.40 -62.58
C ALA A 2 18.96 14.41 -61.80
N ALA A 3 17.87 14.16 -62.51
CA ALA A 3 16.63 13.64 -61.98
C ALA A 3 16.14 12.64 -63.03
N ASP A 4 16.15 11.35 -62.69
CA ASP A 4 15.30 10.39 -63.39
C ASP A 4 14.98 9.21 -62.49
N GLY A 5 13.71 8.88 -62.42
CA GLY A 5 13.18 7.78 -61.63
C GLY A 5 13.19 6.49 -62.44
N GLN A 6 13.38 5.35 -61.78
CA GLN A 6 13.08 4.07 -62.41
C GLN A 6 12.43 3.08 -61.45
N ILE A 7 11.28 2.61 -61.93
CA ILE A 7 10.41 1.55 -61.46
C ILE A 7 11.07 0.20 -61.78
N TYR A 8 10.99 -0.78 -60.89
CA TYR A 8 11.22 -2.19 -61.23
C TYR A 8 10.32 -3.14 -60.43
N LEU A 9 9.53 -3.93 -61.17
CA LEU A 9 8.77 -5.12 -60.78
C LEU A 9 8.91 -6.13 -61.97
N PRO A 10 8.63 -7.44 -61.82
CA PRO A 10 9.37 -8.47 -61.06
C PRO A 10 9.63 -9.76 -61.90
N ALA A 11 10.10 -10.84 -61.24
CA ALA A 11 10.00 -12.31 -61.56
C ALA A 11 11.36 -13.04 -61.81
N PRO A 12 11.49 -14.37 -61.56
CA PRO A 12 10.45 -15.39 -61.32
C PRO A 12 10.63 -16.31 -60.08
N ARG A 13 9.55 -17.05 -59.80
CA ARG A 13 9.39 -18.10 -58.78
C ARG A 13 10.19 -19.37 -59.09
N THR A 14 10.69 -20.04 -58.06
CA THR A 14 10.63 -21.50 -57.96
C THR A 14 10.19 -21.92 -56.56
N ALA A 15 9.27 -22.88 -56.54
CA ALA A 15 8.60 -23.42 -55.37
C ALA A 15 9.45 -24.54 -54.72
N SER A 16 9.33 -24.71 -53.40
CA SER A 16 9.22 -26.02 -52.71
C SER A 16 9.29 -25.84 -51.20
N GLY A 17 8.34 -26.42 -50.46
CA GLY A 17 8.48 -26.60 -49.01
C GLY A 17 7.22 -26.37 -48.19
N LEU A 18 6.21 -27.25 -48.33
CA LEU A 18 5.18 -27.47 -47.33
C LEU A 18 5.84 -27.87 -45.99
N GLY A 19 5.79 -26.97 -45.00
CA GLY A 19 6.38 -27.16 -43.67
C GLY A 19 5.44 -26.67 -42.57
N ARG A 20 4.57 -27.59 -42.12
CA ARG A 20 3.74 -27.59 -40.90
C ARG A 20 4.38 -26.81 -39.72
N ALA A 21 3.89 -25.61 -39.42
CA ALA A 21 4.28 -24.88 -38.21
C ALA A 21 3.59 -25.52 -36.98
N ARG A 22 4.37 -26.32 -36.24
CA ARG A 22 4.05 -26.86 -34.92
C ARG A 22 3.84 -25.72 -33.92
N GLY A 23 2.99 -26.00 -32.93
CA GLY A 23 2.58 -25.09 -31.87
C GLY A 23 3.73 -24.32 -31.23
N ALA A 24 3.44 -23.05 -30.91
CA ALA A 24 4.28 -22.24 -30.06
C ALA A 24 4.52 -22.96 -28.71
N PRO A 25 5.76 -23.06 -28.23
CA PRO A 25 6.01 -23.63 -26.92
C PRO A 25 5.35 -22.74 -25.85
N ALA A 26 4.58 -23.37 -24.97
CA ALA A 26 4.09 -22.74 -23.75
C ALA A 26 5.29 -22.17 -22.98
N SER A 27 5.26 -20.87 -22.73
CA SER A 27 6.28 -20.18 -21.93
C SER A 27 6.45 -20.90 -20.58
N PRO A 28 7.68 -21.17 -20.12
CA PRO A 28 7.89 -21.79 -18.82
C PRO A 28 7.34 -20.88 -17.71
N PRO A 29 6.77 -21.44 -16.62
CA PRO A 29 6.26 -20.65 -15.52
C PRO A 29 7.39 -19.82 -14.90
N PRO A 30 7.13 -18.55 -14.54
CA PRO A 30 8.14 -17.70 -13.93
C PRO A 30 8.65 -18.33 -12.63
N THR A 31 9.96 -18.50 -12.53
CA THR A 31 10.65 -19.00 -11.34
C THR A 31 10.40 -18.03 -10.18
N PHE A 32 10.01 -18.56 -9.01
CA PHE A 32 9.66 -17.81 -7.78
C PHE A 32 10.71 -16.79 -7.30
N LEU A 33 11.93 -16.79 -7.86
CA LEU A 33 13.03 -15.89 -7.53
C LEU A 33 12.91 -14.48 -8.14
N GLY A 34 11.93 -14.21 -9.02
CA GLY A 34 11.77 -12.91 -9.69
C GLY A 34 10.53 -12.09 -9.31
N LEU A 35 9.65 -12.61 -8.46
CA LEU A 35 8.40 -11.93 -8.08
C LEU A 35 8.63 -11.03 -6.85
N ALA A 36 8.12 -9.80 -6.89
CA ALA A 36 8.06 -8.95 -5.70
C ALA A 36 7.26 -9.69 -4.62
N SER A 37 7.62 -9.54 -3.34
CA SER A 37 7.01 -10.29 -2.22
C SER A 37 5.48 -10.21 -2.17
N TRP A 38 4.89 -9.12 -2.68
CA TRP A 38 3.43 -8.94 -2.76
C TRP A 38 2.76 -9.75 -3.89
N GLN A 39 3.48 -10.12 -4.95
CA GLN A 39 2.95 -10.89 -6.09
C GLN A 39 2.89 -12.39 -5.80
N ALA A 40 3.70 -12.89 -4.87
CA ALA A 40 3.80 -14.32 -4.59
C ALA A 40 2.49 -14.92 -4.08
N GLN A 41 1.77 -14.21 -3.21
CA GLN A 41 0.52 -14.70 -2.61
C GLN A 41 -0.65 -14.71 -3.63
N PRO A 42 -0.92 -13.62 -4.39
CA PRO A 42 -1.90 -13.66 -5.48
C PRO A 42 -1.58 -14.73 -6.52
N GLU A 43 -0.31 -14.92 -6.89
CA GLU A 43 0.09 -15.92 -7.88
C GLU A 43 -0.11 -17.37 -7.38
N ALA A 44 0.15 -17.62 -6.09
CA ALA A 44 -0.19 -18.90 -5.47
C ALA A 44 -1.72 -19.12 -5.49
N ARG A 45 -2.50 -18.09 -5.16
CA ARG A 45 -3.97 -18.18 -5.15
C ARG A 45 -4.55 -18.40 -6.54
N ARG A 46 -4.04 -17.68 -7.54
CA ARG A 46 -4.40 -17.84 -8.95
C ARG A 46 -4.21 -19.28 -9.43
N ARG A 47 -3.04 -19.87 -9.17
CA ARG A 47 -2.75 -21.27 -9.57
C ARG A 47 -3.69 -22.27 -8.91
N GLU A 48 -4.01 -22.05 -7.64
CA GLU A 48 -4.98 -22.88 -6.92
C GLU A 48 -6.38 -22.79 -7.54
N LEU A 49 -6.84 -21.59 -7.92
CA LEU A 49 -8.13 -21.42 -8.61
C LEU A 49 -8.13 -22.07 -10.00
N LEU A 50 -7.02 -21.98 -10.76
CA LEU A 50 -6.89 -22.69 -12.05
C LEU A 50 -7.01 -24.21 -11.89
N ARG A 51 -6.39 -24.78 -10.85
CA ARG A 51 -6.51 -26.21 -10.52
C ARG A 51 -7.97 -26.58 -10.24
N GLN A 52 -8.66 -25.79 -9.42
CA GLN A 52 -10.07 -26.03 -9.10
C GLN A 52 -10.99 -25.90 -10.33
N ILE A 53 -10.70 -24.96 -11.25
CA ILE A 53 -11.45 -24.86 -12.51
C ILE A 53 -11.29 -26.15 -13.34
N GLU A 54 -10.09 -26.72 -13.41
CA GLU A 54 -9.86 -27.97 -14.14
C GLU A 54 -10.62 -29.14 -13.52
N GLU A 55 -10.61 -29.25 -12.19
CA GLU A 55 -11.33 -30.29 -11.45
C GLU A 55 -12.84 -30.21 -11.62
N LEU A 56 -13.37 -28.99 -11.71
CA LEU A 56 -14.81 -28.74 -11.84
C LEU A 56 -15.26 -28.57 -13.30
N LYS A 57 -14.36 -28.67 -14.28
CA LYS A 57 -14.68 -28.43 -15.69
C LYS A 57 -15.83 -29.30 -16.20
N GLY A 58 -15.95 -30.54 -15.69
CA GLY A 58 -17.04 -31.45 -16.05
C GLY A 58 -18.42 -31.07 -15.50
N SER A 59 -18.50 -30.22 -14.49
CA SER A 59 -19.76 -29.77 -13.87
C SER A 59 -20.15 -28.33 -14.23
N MET A 60 -19.34 -27.63 -15.02
CA MET A 60 -19.53 -26.22 -15.40
C MET A 60 -19.87 -26.09 -16.89
N PRO A 61 -20.73 -25.13 -17.27
CA PRO A 61 -20.87 -24.73 -18.68
C PRO A 61 -19.53 -24.26 -19.24
N GLN A 62 -19.23 -24.63 -20.48
CA GLN A 62 -17.95 -24.28 -21.13
C GLN A 62 -17.72 -22.76 -21.18
N GLU A 63 -18.78 -21.98 -21.39
CA GLU A 63 -18.74 -20.51 -21.37
C GLU A 63 -18.25 -19.95 -20.02
N VAL A 64 -18.66 -20.56 -18.90
CA VAL A 64 -18.24 -20.17 -17.55
C VAL A 64 -16.78 -20.54 -17.33
N VAL A 65 -16.34 -21.73 -17.78
CA VAL A 65 -14.93 -22.14 -17.71
C VAL A 65 -14.03 -21.15 -18.44
N ASP A 66 -14.43 -20.76 -19.66
CA ASP A 66 -13.65 -19.85 -20.49
C ASP A 66 -13.62 -18.44 -19.91
N MET A 67 -14.74 -17.95 -19.37
CA MET A 67 -14.81 -16.69 -18.63
C MET A 67 -13.88 -16.68 -17.41
N LEU A 68 -13.96 -17.68 -16.51
CA LEU A 68 -13.13 -17.73 -15.30
C LEU A 68 -11.64 -17.87 -15.63
N ARG A 69 -11.29 -18.60 -16.69
CA ARG A 69 -9.91 -18.66 -17.18
C ARG A 69 -9.43 -17.32 -17.72
N SER A 70 -10.27 -16.61 -18.47
CA SER A 70 -9.95 -15.27 -18.97
C SER A 70 -9.66 -14.32 -17.82
N ASP A 71 -10.49 -14.32 -16.78
CA ASP A 71 -10.30 -13.50 -15.58
C ASP A 71 -8.94 -13.80 -14.88
N LEU A 72 -8.56 -15.07 -14.78
CA LEU A 72 -7.27 -15.46 -14.19
C LEU A 72 -6.07 -15.17 -15.11
N VAL A 73 -6.26 -15.08 -16.43
CA VAL A 73 -5.24 -14.57 -17.36
C VAL A 73 -5.08 -13.07 -17.20
N ASP A 74 -6.15 -12.33 -16.93
CA ASP A 74 -6.08 -10.90 -16.64
C ASP A 74 -5.30 -10.62 -15.36
N VAL A 75 -5.49 -11.44 -14.32
CA VAL A 75 -4.67 -11.40 -13.10
C VAL A 75 -3.18 -11.58 -13.41
N ASP A 76 -2.80 -12.54 -14.26
CA ASP A 76 -1.41 -12.75 -14.68
C ASP A 76 -0.81 -11.51 -15.36
N ARG A 77 -1.59 -10.90 -16.25
CA ARG A 77 -1.20 -9.66 -16.94
C ARG A 77 -1.01 -8.50 -15.96
N MET A 78 -1.92 -8.37 -14.98
CA MET A 78 -1.83 -7.37 -13.92
C MET A 78 -0.64 -7.61 -12.99
N LEU A 79 -0.31 -8.88 -12.69
CA LEU A 79 0.84 -9.23 -11.84
C LEU A 79 2.17 -8.95 -12.53
N ILE A 80 2.33 -9.34 -13.80
CA ILE A 80 3.57 -9.15 -14.57
C ILE A 80 3.73 -7.67 -14.99
N GLY A 81 2.66 -6.86 -14.93
CA GLY A 81 2.68 -5.47 -15.38
C GLY A 81 2.82 -5.34 -16.90
N ARG A 82 2.52 -6.41 -17.65
CA ARG A 82 2.59 -6.48 -19.12
C ARG A 82 1.25 -6.11 -19.78
N GLY A 83 0.65 -4.99 -19.35
CA GLY A 83 -0.45 -4.35 -20.06
C GLY A 83 0.09 -3.33 -21.07
N ASN A 84 -0.29 -3.46 -22.34
CA ASN A 84 0.15 -2.64 -23.48
C ASN A 84 0.06 -1.11 -23.27
N GLN A 85 1.21 -0.40 -23.24
CA GLN A 85 1.48 0.88 -23.94
C GLN A 85 2.81 1.48 -23.47
N GLU A 86 3.79 1.60 -24.38
CA GLU A 86 5.19 1.89 -24.02
C GLU A 86 5.55 3.37 -23.79
N SER A 87 4.66 4.35 -23.99
CA SER A 87 5.05 5.78 -23.97
C SER A 87 4.75 6.58 -22.69
N HIS A 88 3.96 6.09 -21.72
CA HIS A 88 3.60 6.85 -20.50
C HIS A 88 4.13 6.27 -19.17
N ARG A 89 5.18 5.44 -19.25
CA ARG A 89 5.65 4.50 -18.21
C ARG A 89 6.03 5.07 -16.84
N HIS A 90 6.67 6.24 -16.75
CA HIS A 90 7.24 6.67 -15.47
C HIS A 90 6.24 7.35 -14.52
N ALA A 91 5.35 8.18 -15.05
CA ALA A 91 4.36 8.90 -14.24
C ALA A 91 3.22 7.98 -13.77
N GLN A 92 2.78 7.04 -14.63
CA GLN A 92 1.73 6.07 -14.28
C GLN A 92 2.23 5.02 -13.28
N GLY A 93 3.47 4.53 -13.41
CA GLY A 93 4.02 3.54 -12.47
C GLY A 93 4.11 4.04 -11.02
N LEU A 94 4.49 5.31 -10.80
CA LEU A 94 4.52 5.94 -9.47
C LEU A 94 3.10 6.16 -8.92
N ARG A 95 2.16 6.62 -9.74
CA ARG A 95 0.76 6.85 -9.34
C ARG A 95 0.03 5.53 -9.04
N GLU A 96 0.27 4.49 -9.82
CA GLU A 96 -0.28 3.14 -9.59
C GLU A 96 0.33 2.49 -8.34
N TRP A 97 1.63 2.68 -8.13
CA TRP A 97 2.31 2.25 -6.90
C TRP A 97 1.79 2.97 -5.65
N LEU A 98 1.48 4.27 -5.77
CA LEU A 98 0.86 5.07 -4.70
C LEU A 98 -0.59 4.66 -4.44
N THR A 99 -1.40 4.49 -5.48
CA THR A 99 -2.83 4.18 -5.34
C THR A 99 -3.09 2.72 -4.96
N GLY A 100 -2.21 1.79 -5.35
CA GLY A 100 -2.39 0.35 -5.14
C GLY A 100 -3.57 -0.24 -5.94
N ALA A 101 -4.12 0.49 -6.91
CA ALA A 101 -5.31 0.10 -7.66
C ALA A 101 -5.13 -1.25 -8.39
N ARG A 102 -3.91 -1.54 -8.86
CA ARG A 102 -3.59 -2.81 -9.52
C ARG A 102 -3.66 -4.01 -8.58
N ILE A 103 -3.21 -3.84 -7.33
CA ILE A 103 -3.25 -4.89 -6.31
C ILE A 103 -4.72 -5.18 -5.96
N GLU A 104 -5.53 -4.12 -5.84
CA GLU A 104 -6.95 -4.22 -5.58
C GLU A 104 -7.69 -4.96 -6.70
N ALA A 105 -7.45 -4.55 -7.96
CA ALA A 105 -8.06 -5.21 -9.12
C ALA A 105 -7.74 -6.71 -9.15
N VAL A 106 -6.48 -7.09 -8.88
CA VAL A 106 -6.08 -8.50 -8.78
C VAL A 106 -6.89 -9.25 -7.72
N TRP A 107 -6.98 -8.70 -6.51
CA TRP A 107 -7.70 -9.37 -5.42
C TRP A 107 -9.21 -9.42 -5.66
N GLN A 108 -9.81 -8.35 -6.21
CA GLN A 108 -11.22 -8.34 -6.56
C GLN A 108 -11.56 -9.39 -7.62
N THR A 109 -10.74 -9.54 -8.65
CA THR A 109 -10.91 -10.59 -9.66
C THR A 109 -10.76 -11.98 -9.04
N LEU A 110 -9.74 -12.21 -8.20
CA LEU A 110 -9.55 -13.49 -7.52
C LEU A 110 -10.74 -13.85 -6.60
N HIS A 111 -11.22 -12.89 -5.81
CA HIS A 111 -12.40 -13.06 -4.95
C HIS A 111 -13.69 -13.29 -5.76
N GLY A 112 -13.82 -12.67 -6.93
CA GLY A 112 -14.91 -12.91 -7.88
C GLY A 112 -14.92 -14.35 -8.38
N VAL A 113 -13.77 -14.83 -8.88
CA VAL A 113 -13.61 -16.21 -9.36
C VAL A 113 -13.90 -17.22 -8.25
N GLU A 114 -13.39 -16.99 -7.04
CA GLU A 114 -13.64 -17.89 -5.91
C GLU A 114 -15.13 -18.00 -5.56
N ARG A 115 -15.86 -16.87 -5.51
CA ARG A 115 -17.30 -16.87 -5.26
C ARG A 115 -18.07 -17.61 -6.36
N ALA A 116 -17.65 -17.47 -7.61
CA ALA A 116 -18.26 -18.19 -8.73
C ALA A 116 -18.06 -19.71 -8.63
N LEU A 117 -16.87 -20.16 -8.27
CA LEU A 117 -16.54 -21.59 -8.16
C LEU A 117 -17.36 -22.32 -7.10
N VAL A 118 -17.74 -21.66 -6.01
CA VAL A 118 -18.58 -22.25 -4.96
C VAL A 118 -19.89 -22.81 -5.51
N MET A 119 -20.48 -22.16 -6.51
CA MET A 119 -21.75 -22.57 -7.10
C MET A 119 -21.69 -23.91 -7.84
N TYR A 120 -20.49 -24.40 -8.17
CA TYR A 120 -20.28 -25.62 -8.94
C TYR A 120 -19.64 -26.76 -8.14
N ARG A 121 -19.20 -26.50 -6.90
CA ARG A 121 -18.61 -27.50 -6.01
C ARG A 121 -19.64 -28.49 -5.47
N SER A 122 -19.23 -29.74 -5.25
CA SER A 122 -20.08 -30.72 -4.60
C SER A 122 -20.24 -30.40 -3.10
N GLY A 123 -21.30 -30.91 -2.46
CA GLY A 123 -21.50 -30.72 -1.02
C GLY A 123 -20.36 -31.30 -0.17
N LYS A 124 -19.72 -32.37 -0.64
CA LYS A 124 -18.56 -32.98 0.02
C LYS A 124 -17.34 -32.07 -0.04
N ASP A 125 -17.08 -31.46 -1.20
CA ASP A 125 -15.93 -30.56 -1.38
C ASP A 125 -16.13 -29.24 -0.63
N LEU A 126 -17.37 -28.72 -0.62
CA LEU A 126 -17.72 -27.54 0.18
C LEU A 126 -17.51 -27.81 1.66
N LYS A 127 -18.01 -28.93 2.17
CA LYS A 127 -17.79 -29.32 3.57
C LYS A 127 -16.29 -29.44 3.89
N GLY A 128 -15.51 -30.03 3.01
CA GLY A 128 -14.06 -30.20 3.20
C GLY A 128 -13.28 -28.87 3.26
N GLY A 129 -13.71 -27.85 2.53
CA GLY A 129 -13.08 -26.53 2.53
C GLY A 129 -13.64 -25.53 3.56
N LEU A 130 -14.82 -25.81 4.12
CA LEU A 130 -15.57 -24.82 4.91
C LEU A 130 -14.88 -24.40 6.20
N ASP A 131 -14.18 -25.31 6.89
CA ASP A 131 -13.44 -24.97 8.11
C ASP A 131 -12.37 -23.90 7.84
N GLY A 132 -11.68 -24.00 6.70
CA GLY A 132 -10.71 -23.00 6.26
C GLY A 132 -11.36 -21.65 5.93
N MET A 133 -12.50 -21.67 5.23
CA MET A 133 -13.27 -20.45 4.91
C MET A 133 -13.80 -19.76 6.16
N VAL A 134 -14.31 -20.51 7.13
CA VAL A 134 -14.78 -19.99 8.43
C VAL A 134 -13.61 -19.41 9.23
N ALA A 135 -12.46 -20.09 9.24
CA ALA A 135 -11.27 -19.60 9.93
C ALA A 135 -10.75 -18.28 9.34
N ASP A 136 -10.81 -18.12 8.01
CA ASP A 136 -10.40 -16.88 7.36
C ASP A 136 -11.44 -15.77 7.56
N ALA A 137 -12.73 -16.07 7.43
CA ALA A 137 -13.81 -15.12 7.67
C ALA A 137 -13.78 -14.54 9.09
N LYS A 138 -13.44 -15.35 10.10
CA LYS A 138 -13.27 -14.91 11.50
C LYS A 138 -12.16 -13.86 11.70
N ARG A 139 -11.24 -13.69 10.75
CA ARG A 139 -10.17 -12.68 10.86
C ARG A 139 -10.67 -11.27 10.54
N TYR A 140 -11.68 -11.17 9.67
CA TYR A 140 -12.16 -9.89 9.13
C TYR A 140 -13.56 -9.52 9.64
N LEU A 141 -14.41 -10.52 9.91
CA LEU A 141 -15.78 -10.29 10.35
C LEU A 141 -15.91 -10.10 11.87
N PRO A 142 -16.97 -9.42 12.34
CA PRO A 142 -17.25 -9.26 13.77
C PRO A 142 -17.41 -10.61 14.49
N LYS A 143 -17.05 -10.64 15.78
CA LYS A 143 -17.09 -11.87 16.63
C LYS A 143 -18.48 -12.54 16.68
N HIS A 144 -19.55 -11.80 16.46
CA HIS A 144 -20.94 -12.27 16.51
C HIS A 144 -21.64 -12.24 15.14
N ASP A 145 -20.87 -12.26 14.05
CA ASP A 145 -21.46 -12.30 12.72
C ASP A 145 -22.28 -13.60 12.51
N GLN A 146 -23.53 -13.43 12.11
CA GLN A 146 -24.49 -14.53 11.96
C GLN A 146 -24.04 -15.52 10.87
N SER A 147 -23.41 -15.03 9.80
CA SER A 147 -22.97 -15.87 8.68
C SER A 147 -21.82 -16.79 9.07
N VAL A 148 -20.89 -16.30 9.89
CA VAL A 148 -19.81 -17.11 10.47
C VAL A 148 -20.38 -18.15 11.43
N GLY A 149 -21.34 -17.76 12.27
CA GLY A 149 -22.01 -18.68 13.19
C GLY A 149 -22.78 -19.79 12.48
N GLN A 150 -23.46 -19.44 11.38
CA GLN A 150 -24.19 -20.39 10.54
C GLN A 150 -23.25 -21.34 9.80
N ALA A 151 -22.22 -20.81 9.14
CA ALA A 151 -21.22 -21.62 8.45
C ALA A 151 -20.46 -22.55 9.40
N ALA A 152 -20.14 -22.10 10.62
CA ALA A 152 -19.53 -22.95 11.65
C ALA A 152 -20.46 -24.08 12.14
N ARG A 153 -21.78 -23.96 11.98
CA ARG A 153 -22.71 -25.07 12.22
C ARG A 153 -22.68 -26.05 11.04
N TRP A 154 -22.60 -25.55 9.81
CA TRP A 154 -22.54 -26.37 8.60
C TRP A 154 -21.28 -27.22 8.47
N THR A 155 -20.18 -26.84 9.12
CA THR A 155 -18.98 -27.70 9.19
C THR A 155 -19.29 -29.03 9.91
N ARG A 156 -20.17 -28.98 10.92
CA ARG A 156 -20.66 -30.17 11.65
C ARG A 156 -21.80 -30.85 10.90
N VAL A 157 -22.85 -30.09 10.60
CA VAL A 157 -24.10 -30.58 10.01
C VAL A 157 -24.40 -29.75 8.76
N PRO A 158 -23.95 -30.18 7.57
CA PRO A 158 -24.22 -29.45 6.33
C PRO A 158 -25.74 -29.50 5.99
N PRO A 159 -26.27 -28.47 5.34
CA PRO A 159 -27.65 -28.49 4.83
C PRO A 159 -27.87 -29.67 3.88
N LYS A 160 -29.11 -30.18 3.85
CA LYS A 160 -29.50 -31.23 2.89
C LYS A 160 -29.67 -30.67 1.48
N ASP A 161 -30.13 -29.43 1.37
CA ASP A 161 -30.20 -28.73 0.10
C ASP A 161 -28.82 -28.19 -0.29
N LEU A 162 -28.33 -28.66 -1.44
CA LEU A 162 -27.05 -28.22 -1.99
C LEU A 162 -27.14 -26.77 -2.50
N GLY A 163 -28.31 -26.32 -2.96
CA GLY A 163 -28.53 -24.94 -3.39
C GLY A 163 -28.40 -23.97 -2.21
N GLU A 164 -29.12 -24.25 -1.12
CA GLU A 164 -28.98 -23.54 0.15
C GLU A 164 -27.52 -23.52 0.63
N PHE A 165 -26.85 -24.67 0.64
CA PHE A 165 -25.47 -24.75 1.11
C PHE A 165 -24.50 -23.91 0.27
N ARG A 166 -24.59 -24.00 -1.06
CA ARG A 166 -23.77 -23.19 -1.98
C ARG A 166 -24.02 -21.70 -1.81
N SER A 167 -25.29 -21.30 -1.73
CA SER A 167 -25.67 -19.89 -1.59
C SER A 167 -25.18 -19.29 -0.27
N GLY A 168 -25.29 -20.04 0.84
CA GLY A 168 -24.81 -19.61 2.14
C GLY A 168 -23.29 -19.50 2.24
N VAL A 169 -22.55 -20.43 1.62
CA VAL A 169 -21.08 -20.33 1.53
C VAL A 169 -20.66 -19.16 0.64
N ARG A 170 -21.37 -18.90 -0.45
CA ARG A 170 -21.12 -17.73 -1.31
C ARG A 170 -21.31 -16.43 -0.55
N ASP A 171 -22.39 -16.34 0.21
CA ASP A 171 -22.74 -15.18 1.06
C ASP A 171 -21.69 -14.94 2.16
N LEU A 172 -21.19 -16.01 2.81
CA LEU A 172 -20.07 -15.92 3.75
C LEU A 172 -18.81 -15.34 3.08
N LEU A 173 -18.44 -15.86 1.90
CA LEU A 173 -17.25 -15.40 1.18
C LEU A 173 -17.40 -13.96 0.70
N GLU A 174 -18.58 -13.57 0.23
CA GLU A 174 -18.87 -12.19 -0.16
C GLU A 174 -18.64 -11.23 1.01
N ARG A 175 -19.27 -11.47 2.17
CA ARG A 175 -19.06 -10.62 3.34
C ARG A 175 -17.61 -10.62 3.83
N SER A 176 -16.97 -11.79 3.84
CA SER A 176 -15.57 -11.90 4.26
C SER A 176 -14.61 -11.16 3.33
N HIS A 177 -14.81 -11.26 2.01
CA HIS A 177 -13.99 -10.58 1.02
C HIS A 177 -14.23 -9.08 1.03
N ASP A 178 -15.48 -8.62 1.17
CA ASP A 178 -15.81 -7.20 1.28
C ASP A 178 -15.17 -6.58 2.53
N ALA A 179 -15.28 -7.27 3.69
CA ALA A 179 -14.62 -6.83 4.93
C ALA A 179 -13.09 -6.80 4.81
N SER A 180 -12.50 -7.80 4.13
CA SER A 180 -11.06 -7.84 3.85
C SER A 180 -10.60 -6.69 2.94
N ASN A 181 -11.36 -6.43 1.87
CA ASN A 181 -11.09 -5.34 0.93
C ASN A 181 -11.21 -3.97 1.64
N GLU A 182 -12.26 -3.75 2.44
CA GLU A 182 -12.43 -2.52 3.22
C GLU A 182 -11.26 -2.29 4.20
N PHE A 183 -10.84 -3.34 4.90
CA PHE A 183 -9.68 -3.29 5.78
C PHE A 183 -8.40 -2.89 5.02
N HIS A 184 -8.17 -3.49 3.85
CA HIS A 184 -7.01 -3.17 3.02
C HIS A 184 -7.09 -1.77 2.38
N GLU A 185 -8.29 -1.30 2.02
CA GLU A 185 -8.52 0.08 1.59
C GLU A 185 -8.21 1.08 2.69
N ALA A 186 -8.73 0.87 3.91
CA ALA A 186 -8.48 1.73 5.06
C ALA A 186 -6.98 1.82 5.36
N ALA A 187 -6.26 0.69 5.34
CA ALA A 187 -4.82 0.64 5.52
C ALA A 187 -4.07 1.45 4.43
N ARG A 188 -4.51 1.37 3.16
CA ARG A 188 -3.93 2.16 2.06
C ARG A 188 -4.23 3.65 2.17
N ARG A 189 -5.45 4.05 2.54
CA ARG A 189 -5.82 5.46 2.75
C ARG A 189 -4.95 6.08 3.85
N LEU A 190 -4.76 5.36 4.96
CA LEU A 190 -3.86 5.76 6.04
C LEU A 190 -2.42 5.90 5.54
N ARG A 191 -1.90 4.89 4.84
CA ARG A 191 -0.56 4.90 4.22
C ARG A 191 -0.34 6.13 3.33
N ASN A 192 -1.29 6.42 2.45
CA ASN A 192 -1.21 7.51 1.49
C ASN A 192 -1.36 8.87 2.16
N GLY A 193 -2.22 8.98 3.17
CA GLY A 193 -2.32 10.18 4.01
C GLY A 193 -0.99 10.48 4.71
N MET A 194 -0.39 9.48 5.37
CA MET A 194 0.91 9.63 6.04
C MET A 194 2.03 10.00 5.06
N LEU A 195 2.06 9.37 3.88
CA LEU A 195 3.05 9.69 2.84
C LEU A 195 2.83 11.11 2.27
N GLY A 196 1.58 11.51 2.04
CA GLY A 196 1.23 12.85 1.58
C GLY A 196 1.68 13.93 2.57
N ILE A 197 1.39 13.74 3.86
CA ILE A 197 1.85 14.65 4.92
C ILE A 197 3.38 14.64 5.01
N THR A 198 4.03 13.48 4.91
CA THR A 198 5.51 13.40 4.93
C THR A 198 6.13 14.19 3.78
N ILE A 199 5.61 14.04 2.56
CA ILE A 199 6.08 14.79 1.39
C ILE A 199 5.86 16.29 1.59
N LEU A 200 4.68 16.69 2.08
CA LEU A 200 4.37 18.09 2.37
C LEU A 200 5.34 18.67 3.42
N THR A 201 5.60 17.94 4.49
CA THR A 201 6.55 18.33 5.55
C THR A 201 7.96 18.50 5.00
N VAL A 202 8.45 17.55 4.19
CA VAL A 202 9.77 17.65 3.54
C VAL A 202 9.82 18.83 2.58
N ALA A 203 8.75 19.05 1.79
CA ALA A 203 8.66 20.20 0.90
C ALA A 203 8.69 21.52 1.68
N SER A 204 8.01 21.61 2.82
CA SER A 204 8.08 22.77 3.72
C SER A 204 9.48 23.02 4.28
N ILE A 205 10.19 21.96 4.70
CA ILE A 205 11.59 22.05 5.14
C ILE A 205 12.47 22.63 4.03
N VAL A 206 12.37 22.06 2.81
CA VAL A 206 13.13 22.52 1.65
C VAL A 206 12.77 23.97 1.31
N ALA A 207 11.50 24.33 1.33
CA ALA A 207 11.04 25.69 1.08
C ALA A 207 11.62 26.68 2.09
N LEU A 208 11.61 26.35 3.39
CA LEU A 208 12.22 27.19 4.43
C LEU A 208 13.72 27.37 4.22
N LEU A 209 14.45 26.31 3.87
CA LEU A 209 15.88 26.39 3.57
C LEU A 209 16.16 27.25 2.33
N VAL A 210 15.35 27.11 1.27
CA VAL A 210 15.46 27.90 0.05
C VAL A 210 15.14 29.38 0.33
N VAL A 211 14.08 29.67 1.08
CA VAL A 211 13.74 31.05 1.47
C VAL A 211 14.87 31.67 2.30
N GLN A 212 15.41 30.94 3.27
CA GLN A 212 16.53 31.39 4.09
C GLN A 212 17.81 31.62 3.27
N TRP A 213 18.01 30.83 2.22
CA TRP A 213 19.13 30.97 1.29
C TRP A 213 18.96 32.19 0.36
N LEU A 214 17.74 32.42 -0.14
CA LEU A 214 17.41 33.54 -1.03
C LEU A 214 17.28 34.88 -0.29
N VAL A 215 16.96 34.87 1.01
CA VAL A 215 16.80 36.06 1.84
C VAL A 215 17.72 36.00 3.06
N PRO A 216 19.04 36.24 2.90
CA PRO A 216 20.00 36.15 4.00
C PRO A 216 19.82 37.25 5.06
N SER A 217 19.03 38.28 4.79
CA SER A 217 18.81 39.42 5.68
C SER A 217 17.90 39.10 6.87
N ILE A 218 17.07 38.06 6.78
CA ILE A 218 16.12 37.69 7.83
C ILE A 218 16.61 36.40 8.48
N TRP A 219 16.80 36.40 9.80
CA TRP A 219 17.18 35.21 10.54
C TRP A 219 15.95 34.55 11.16
N LEU A 220 15.54 33.39 10.65
CA LEU A 220 14.45 32.61 11.25
C LEU A 220 14.82 32.10 12.65
N VAL A 221 16.09 31.74 12.82
CA VAL A 221 16.70 31.37 14.10
C VAL A 221 17.79 32.38 14.40
N PRO A 222 17.78 33.06 15.56
CA PRO A 222 18.81 34.05 15.88
C PRO A 222 20.20 33.37 15.98
N PRO A 223 21.24 33.99 15.42
CA PRO A 223 22.59 33.45 15.50
C PRO A 223 23.13 33.53 16.94
N PRO A 224 23.78 32.47 17.44
CA PRO A 224 24.65 32.57 18.60
C PRO A 224 25.80 33.54 18.33
N THR A 225 26.36 34.12 19.38
CA THR A 225 27.39 35.18 19.30
C THR A 225 28.65 34.76 18.53
N GLU A 226 28.99 33.47 18.54
CA GLU A 226 30.18 32.92 17.89
C GLU A 226 29.93 32.41 16.46
N PHE A 227 28.68 32.43 15.97
CA PHE A 227 28.35 31.85 14.68
C PHE A 227 28.64 32.82 13.52
N THR A 228 29.56 32.44 12.64
CA THR A 228 30.00 33.24 11.47
C THR A 228 29.55 32.67 10.12
N GLY A 229 28.74 31.61 10.12
CA GLY A 229 28.26 30.95 8.91
C GLY A 229 27.05 31.61 8.27
N ALA A 230 26.60 31.06 7.14
CA ALA A 230 25.40 31.55 6.48
C ALA A 230 24.12 31.18 7.27
N PRO A 231 23.07 32.02 7.24
CA PRO A 231 21.84 31.79 8.00
C PRO A 231 21.14 30.45 7.69
N TRP A 232 21.14 30.03 6.42
CA TRP A 232 20.55 28.76 5.99
C TRP A 232 21.30 27.54 6.56
N MET A 233 22.61 27.68 6.81
CA MET A 233 23.42 26.62 7.43
C MET A 233 23.04 26.44 8.89
N LEU A 234 22.86 27.55 9.63
CA LEU A 234 22.39 27.49 11.01
C LEU A 234 21.02 26.83 11.09
N LEU A 235 20.09 27.24 10.22
CA LEU A 235 18.76 26.66 10.12
C LEU A 235 18.83 25.15 9.82
N ALA A 236 19.68 24.74 8.88
CA ALA A 236 19.88 23.33 8.56
C ALA A 236 20.41 22.52 9.76
N PHE A 237 21.37 23.05 10.53
CA PHE A 237 21.86 22.39 11.74
C PHE A 237 20.78 22.24 12.81
N VAL A 238 19.95 23.27 13.02
CA VAL A 238 18.80 23.23 13.95
C VAL A 238 17.76 22.20 13.50
N MET A 239 17.48 22.12 12.20
CA MET A 239 16.58 21.13 11.63
C MET A 239 17.12 19.71 11.79
N VAL A 240 18.40 19.47 11.53
CA VAL A 240 19.06 18.16 11.73
C VAL A 240 19.05 17.76 13.21
N ALA A 241 19.35 18.69 14.12
CA ALA A 241 19.24 18.47 15.56
C ALA A 241 17.80 18.15 15.99
N GLY A 242 16.80 18.84 15.41
CA GLY A 242 15.38 18.53 15.59
C GLY A 242 15.01 17.12 15.13
N SER A 243 15.49 16.70 13.95
CA SER A 243 15.35 15.31 13.47
C SER A 243 15.96 14.30 14.43
N LEU A 244 17.10 14.62 15.05
CA LEU A 244 17.75 13.72 16.00
C LEU A 244 16.89 13.54 17.26
N GLY A 245 16.34 14.63 17.81
CA GLY A 245 15.38 14.57 18.92
C GLY A 245 14.13 13.76 18.57
N ALA A 246 13.59 13.99 17.37
CA ALA A 246 12.48 13.23 16.84
C ALA A 246 12.78 11.72 16.71
N PHE A 247 13.97 11.39 16.22
CA PHE A 247 14.42 10.01 16.04
C PHE A 247 14.50 9.26 17.37
N ILE A 248 15.08 9.86 18.41
CA ILE A 248 15.18 9.27 19.75
C ILE A 248 13.81 8.84 20.25
N THR A 249 12.79 9.66 20.00
CA THR A 249 11.43 9.37 20.45
C THR A 249 10.70 8.36 19.55
N ALA A 250 11.08 8.21 18.29
CA ALA A 250 10.48 7.22 17.38
C ALA A 250 10.90 5.77 17.71
N ILE A 251 12.09 5.55 18.27
CA ILE A 251 12.67 4.21 18.54
C ILE A 251 11.73 3.30 19.35
N PRO A 252 11.19 3.71 20.53
CA PRO A 252 10.30 2.84 21.31
C PRO A 252 9.04 2.45 20.55
N THR A 253 8.50 3.36 19.72
CA THR A 253 7.29 3.11 18.94
C THR A 253 7.54 2.11 17.81
N THR A 254 8.71 2.15 17.17
CA THR A 254 9.10 1.19 16.14
C THR A 254 9.42 -0.19 16.72
N ILE A 255 10.05 -0.26 17.90
CA ILE A 255 10.39 -1.54 18.55
C ILE A 255 9.14 -2.28 19.05
N ARG A 256 8.17 -1.56 19.62
CA ARG A 256 6.91 -2.15 20.11
C ARG A 256 5.96 -2.56 18.99
N ALA A 257 6.18 -2.04 17.79
CA ALA A 257 5.41 -2.39 16.63
C ALA A 257 5.81 -3.75 16.05
N ARG A 258 5.65 -4.81 16.86
CA ARG A 258 5.78 -6.18 16.39
C ARG A 258 4.53 -6.49 15.57
N SER A 259 4.76 -6.76 14.28
CA SER A 259 3.78 -6.94 13.21
C SER A 259 2.59 -7.83 13.63
N ALA A 260 1.47 -7.22 13.98
CA ALA A 260 0.20 -7.91 14.17
C ALA A 260 -0.38 -8.28 12.78
N GLY A 261 0.35 -9.04 11.96
CA GLY A 261 -0.12 -9.52 10.64
C GLY A 261 -0.54 -8.45 9.62
N LEU A 262 -0.48 -7.15 9.94
CA LEU A 262 -0.95 -6.08 9.07
C LEU A 262 -0.06 -6.01 7.83
N PRO A 263 -0.63 -6.18 6.62
CA PRO A 263 0.06 -5.78 5.41
C PRO A 263 0.31 -4.27 5.49
N TYR A 264 1.40 -3.81 4.89
CA TYR A 264 1.80 -2.39 4.75
C TYR A 264 2.75 -1.75 5.78
N ARG A 265 3.30 -2.49 6.77
CA ARG A 265 4.35 -1.97 7.70
C ARG A 265 4.09 -0.52 8.17
N LEU A 266 2.83 -0.21 8.50
CA LEU A 266 2.36 1.11 8.95
C LEU A 266 3.26 1.76 10.04
N PRO A 267 3.84 1.01 10.98
CA PRO A 267 4.70 1.58 12.02
C PRO A 267 5.99 2.24 11.49
N ILE A 268 6.53 1.75 10.37
CA ILE A 268 7.73 2.34 9.76
C ILE A 268 7.38 3.69 9.13
N GLN A 269 6.19 3.79 8.52
CA GLN A 269 5.72 5.05 7.92
C GLN A 269 5.39 6.09 8.98
N GLN A 270 4.81 5.68 10.11
CA GLN A 270 4.62 6.54 11.28
C GLN A 270 5.96 7.04 11.84
N GLY A 271 7.00 6.20 11.85
CA GLY A 271 8.36 6.60 12.23
C GLY A 271 8.96 7.64 11.29
N LEU A 272 8.82 7.46 9.96
CA LEU A 272 9.27 8.41 8.95
C LEU A 272 8.57 9.76 9.05
N LEU A 273 7.25 9.76 9.27
CA LEU A 273 6.48 10.98 9.46
C LEU A 273 6.96 11.75 10.70
N LYS A 274 7.17 11.04 11.83
CA LYS A 274 7.70 11.64 13.06
C LYS A 274 9.11 12.20 12.87
N LEU A 275 9.95 11.52 12.09
CA LEU A 275 11.29 12.00 11.79
C LEU A 275 11.24 13.31 10.98
N ALA A 276 10.34 13.40 10.00
CA ALA A 276 10.18 14.60 9.19
C ALA A 276 9.58 15.77 9.97
N LEU A 277 8.76 15.53 10.99
CA LEU A 277 8.12 16.58 11.77
C LEU A 277 9.10 17.26 12.76
N GLY A 278 10.08 16.52 13.26
CA GLY A 278 11.10 17.00 14.21
C GLY A 278 11.78 18.33 13.84
N PRO A 279 12.30 18.49 12.61
CA PRO A 279 12.83 19.75 12.10
C PRO A 279 11.91 20.96 12.23
N LEU A 280 10.62 20.80 11.94
CA LEU A 280 9.68 21.92 11.97
C LEU A 280 9.37 22.30 13.42
N VAL A 281 9.15 21.31 14.28
CA VAL A 281 8.89 21.54 15.71
C VAL A 281 10.10 22.16 16.40
N SER A 282 11.32 21.76 16.04
CA SER A 282 12.54 22.34 16.60
C SER A 282 12.70 23.82 16.22
N VAL A 283 12.48 24.17 14.95
CA VAL A 283 12.55 25.56 14.49
C VAL A 283 11.52 26.44 15.21
N VAL A 284 10.26 26.00 15.27
CA VAL A 284 9.20 26.75 15.96
C VAL A 284 9.49 26.90 17.46
N GLY A 285 9.94 25.83 18.12
CA GLY A 285 10.29 25.87 19.54
C GLY A 285 11.44 26.83 19.85
N VAL A 286 12.49 26.80 19.03
CA VAL A 286 13.61 27.74 19.12
C VAL A 286 13.13 29.19 18.90
N MET A 287 12.24 29.43 17.93
CA MET A 287 11.65 30.76 17.71
C MET A 287 10.86 31.25 18.92
N PHE A 288 10.12 30.38 19.61
CA PHE A 288 9.37 30.75 20.81
C PHE A 288 10.27 31.11 21.99
N VAL A 289 11.38 30.40 22.18
CA VAL A 289 12.38 30.74 23.21
C VAL A 289 13.10 32.03 22.86
N ALA A 290 13.52 32.19 21.60
CA ALA A 290 14.14 33.41 21.11
C ALA A 290 13.25 34.65 21.23
N GLY A 291 11.95 34.49 20.97
CA GLY A 291 10.96 35.55 21.11
C GLY A 291 10.53 35.85 22.54
N GLY A 292 11.07 35.14 23.54
CA GLY A 292 10.72 35.32 24.96
C GLY A 292 9.31 34.82 25.32
N LEU A 293 8.64 34.08 24.43
CA LEU A 293 7.29 33.55 24.66
C LEU A 293 7.30 32.35 25.61
N VAL A 294 8.41 31.63 25.66
CA VAL A 294 8.65 30.54 26.60
C VAL A 294 9.78 30.93 27.54
N ALA A 295 9.52 30.84 28.85
CA ALA A 295 10.53 31.05 29.88
C ALA A 295 11.52 29.87 29.90
N ALA A 296 12.46 29.90 28.97
CA ALA A 296 13.58 28.97 28.88
C ALA A 296 14.88 29.76 28.75
N THR A 297 15.99 29.14 29.11
CA THR A 297 17.33 29.70 28.93
C THR A 297 17.57 30.02 27.45
N THR A 298 17.84 31.29 27.15
CA THR A 298 18.28 31.71 25.82
C THR A 298 19.60 31.03 25.48
N ALA A 299 19.70 30.48 24.27
CA ALA A 299 20.93 29.83 23.82
C ALA A 299 21.96 30.90 23.44
N GLU A 300 23.04 30.99 24.21
CA GLU A 300 24.15 31.91 23.97
C GLU A 300 25.17 31.32 22.98
N GLY A 301 25.29 29.98 22.95
CA GLY A 301 26.22 29.25 22.08
C GLY A 301 25.54 28.23 21.15
N VAL A 302 26.24 27.84 20.09
CA VAL A 302 25.78 26.81 19.14
C VAL A 302 25.39 25.50 19.83
N PRO A 303 26.15 24.93 20.79
CA PRO A 303 25.77 23.69 21.47
C PRO A 303 24.44 23.80 22.23
N GLN A 304 24.20 24.95 22.89
CA GLN A 304 22.95 25.19 23.63
C GLN A 304 21.76 25.29 22.67
N LEU A 305 21.95 25.94 21.53
CA LEU A 305 20.93 26.05 20.48
C LEU A 305 20.56 24.68 19.90
N LEU A 306 21.55 23.83 19.62
CA LEU A 306 21.32 22.48 19.12
C LEU A 306 20.68 21.58 20.18
N ALA A 307 21.07 21.72 21.45
CA ALA A 307 20.42 21.00 22.55
C ALA A 307 18.93 21.39 22.68
N LEU A 308 18.63 22.69 22.55
CA LEU A 308 17.26 23.19 22.53
C LEU A 308 16.46 22.64 21.33
N ALA A 309 17.10 22.58 20.16
CA ALA A 309 16.49 22.00 18.97
C ALA A 309 16.18 20.49 19.13
N VAL A 310 17.10 19.71 19.72
CA VAL A 310 16.87 18.30 20.07
C VAL A 310 15.70 18.18 21.05
N LEU A 311 15.66 19.01 22.09
CA LEU A 311 14.60 19.02 23.10
C LEU A 311 13.23 19.23 22.44
N PHE A 312 13.06 20.29 21.65
CA PHE A 312 11.80 20.54 20.95
C PHE A 312 11.48 19.48 19.90
N GLY A 313 12.49 18.98 19.17
CA GLY A 313 12.31 17.86 18.24
C GLY A 313 11.79 16.59 18.93
N SER A 314 12.20 16.32 20.17
CA SER A 314 11.66 15.23 20.99
C SER A 314 10.27 15.53 21.57
N ALA A 315 9.99 16.80 21.89
CA ALA A 315 8.73 17.25 22.46
C ALA A 315 7.54 17.07 21.51
N GLN A 316 7.79 16.84 20.22
CA GLN A 316 6.75 16.56 19.23
C GLN A 316 5.78 15.45 19.66
N GLN A 317 6.22 14.47 20.46
CA GLN A 317 5.34 13.40 20.94
C GLN A 317 4.20 13.90 21.81
N ALA A 318 4.46 14.92 22.64
CA ALA A 318 3.43 15.53 23.48
C ALA A 318 2.42 16.29 22.63
N LEU A 319 2.89 17.02 21.61
CA LEU A 319 2.03 17.76 20.70
C LEU A 319 1.13 16.82 19.86
N THR A 320 1.70 15.72 19.36
CA THR A 320 0.91 14.71 18.63
C THR A 320 -0.12 14.02 19.53
N ALA A 321 0.26 13.68 20.77
CA ALA A 321 -0.67 13.04 21.71
C ALA A 321 -1.84 13.97 22.09
N PHE A 322 -1.59 15.28 22.19
CA PHE A 322 -2.62 16.28 22.45
C PHE A 322 -3.60 16.45 21.28
N ALA A 323 -3.08 16.50 20.05
CA ALA A 323 -3.90 16.59 18.84
C ALA A 323 -4.77 15.33 18.67
N ASP A 324 -4.19 14.14 18.88
CA ASP A 324 -4.91 12.86 18.82
C ASP A 324 -6.07 12.81 19.83
N LYS A 325 -5.83 13.28 21.07
CA LYS A 325 -6.86 13.36 22.11
C LYS A 325 -7.98 14.33 21.72
N SER A 326 -7.62 15.52 21.22
CA SER A 326 -8.59 16.55 20.82
C SER A 326 -9.48 16.08 19.66
N ALA A 327 -8.92 15.34 18.69
CA ALA A 327 -9.69 14.75 17.60
C ALA A 327 -10.65 13.65 18.10
N GLY A 328 -10.22 12.83 19.08
CA GLY A 328 -11.08 11.83 19.72
C GLY A 328 -12.28 12.44 20.45
N ASP A 329 -12.06 13.52 21.20
CA ASP A 329 -13.12 14.22 21.93
C ASP A 329 -14.15 14.87 20.97
N LEU A 330 -13.71 15.41 19.83
CA LEU A 330 -14.59 15.96 18.79
C LEU A 330 -15.41 14.90 18.04
N LEU A 331 -14.88 13.69 17.88
CA LEU A 331 -15.62 12.58 17.28
C LEU A 331 -16.63 11.99 18.29
N ALA A 332 -16.24 11.83 19.55
CA ALA A 332 -17.12 11.35 20.62
C ALA A 332 -18.31 12.28 20.89
N SER A 333 -18.15 13.59 20.68
CA SER A 333 -19.24 14.56 20.77
C SER A 333 -20.20 14.56 19.57
N LYS A 334 -19.91 13.80 18.50
CA LYS A 334 -20.72 13.73 17.27
C LYS A 334 -21.50 12.42 17.13
N ASP A 335 -21.30 11.45 18.02
CA ASP A 335 -22.15 10.26 18.14
C ASP A 335 -23.28 10.55 19.16
N PRO A 336 -24.53 10.81 18.72
CA PRO A 336 -25.64 10.92 19.65
C PRO A 336 -25.91 9.52 20.23
N THR A 337 -25.89 9.44 21.57
CA THR A 337 -26.45 8.34 22.37
C THR A 337 -27.88 8.00 21.96
#